data_AF-A0AAW5IXN1-F1
#
_entry.id   AF-A0AAW5IXN1-F1
#
_cell.length_a   1.000
_cell.length_b   1.000
_cell.length_c   1.000
_cell.angle_alpha   90.00
_cell.angle_beta   90.00
_cell.angle_gamma   90.00
#
_symmetry.space_group_name_H-M   'P 1'
#
loop_
_entity.id
_entity.type
_entity.pdbx_description
1 polymer ?
#
loop_
_entity_poly.entity_id
_entity_poly.type
_entity_poly.pdbx_seq_one_letter_code
_entity_poly.pdbx_strand_id
1 'polypeptide(L)'
;MLDIAEHRQKLILKNLAQLDDRINEIQEECIILYLKSFIGDGAELLSPYQFSNITHIKYDTVINVLKRKVKFKSYQQRRWCYCILYHWDTIIDTLNKKHVAESKNFEKDKFEKNFNEAFWHWATIGRDLKQLDKLKEKVEEMQSNFSPRNK
;
A
#
# COMPACT_ATOMS: atom_id res chain seq x y z
N MET A 1 26.67 -0.03 41.74
CA MET A 1 27.54 -0.74 40.78
C MET A 1 26.83 -0.68 39.43
N LEU A 2 27.52 -0.26 38.36
CA LEU A 2 26.91 -0.14 37.04
C LEU A 2 26.73 -1.55 36.44
N ASP A 3 25.50 -1.93 36.08
CA ASP A 3 25.25 -3.19 35.37
C ASP A 3 25.53 -3.01 33.87
N ILE A 4 26.72 -3.46 33.46
CA ILE A 4 27.19 -3.37 32.07
C ILE A 4 26.30 -4.19 31.14
N ALA A 5 25.75 -5.31 31.58
CA ALA A 5 24.92 -6.18 30.75
C ALA A 5 23.56 -5.52 30.46
N GLU A 6 22.92 -4.95 31.47
CA GLU A 6 21.66 -4.22 31.32
C GLU A 6 21.84 -3.00 30.39
N HIS A 7 22.93 -2.24 30.56
CA HIS A 7 23.22 -1.09 29.70
C HIS A 7 23.43 -1.49 28.24
N ARG A 8 24.20 -2.57 28.00
CA ARG A 8 24.41 -3.13 26.64
C ARG A 8 23.09 -3.55 25.99
N GLN A 9 22.20 -4.21 26.73
CA GLN A 9 20.91 -4.65 26.22
C GLN A 9 20.05 -3.45 25.78
N LYS A 10 20.00 -2.37 26.58
CA LYS A 10 19.26 -1.14 26.24
C LYS A 10 19.79 -0.50 24.95
N LEU A 11 21.11 -0.47 24.76
CA LEU A 11 21.72 0.06 23.53
C LEU A 11 21.37 -0.78 22.30
N ILE A 12 21.40 -2.11 22.41
CA ILE A 12 21.01 -3.01 21.31
C ILE A 12 19.54 -2.78 20.92
N LEU A 13 18.63 -2.72 21.90
CA LEU A 13 17.22 -2.47 21.65
C LEU A 13 16.97 -1.11 20.97
N LYS A 14 17.70 -0.06 21.40
CA LYS A 14 17.63 1.26 20.76
C LYS A 14 18.09 1.22 19.31
N ASN A 15 19.18 0.52 19.01
CA ASN A 15 19.68 0.39 17.64
C ASN A 15 18.70 -0.40 16.75
N LEU A 16 18.09 -1.47 17.28
CA LEU A 16 17.08 -2.24 16.56
C LEU A 16 15.84 -1.38 16.23
N ALA A 17 15.34 -0.59 17.20
CA ALA A 17 14.22 0.31 16.96
C ALA A 17 14.53 1.37 15.87
N GLN A 18 15.75 1.91 15.85
CA GLN A 18 16.17 2.84 14.80
C GLN A 18 16.25 2.20 13.41
N LEU A 19 16.69 0.94 13.34
CA LEU A 19 16.70 0.17 12.10
C LEU A 19 15.28 -0.10 11.61
N ASP A 20 14.37 -0.50 12.51
CA ASP A 20 12.96 -0.74 12.17
C ASP A 20 12.27 0.53 11.66
N ASP A 21 12.51 1.68 12.30
CA ASP A 21 11.98 2.97 11.85
C ASP A 21 12.48 3.31 10.45
N ARG A 22 13.79 3.14 10.19
CA ARG A 22 14.38 3.41 8.87
C ARG A 22 13.84 2.47 7.80
N ILE A 23 13.65 1.20 8.12
CA ILE A 23 13.05 0.21 7.21
C ILE A 23 11.62 0.63 6.86
N ASN A 24 10.82 1.03 7.86
CA ASN A 24 9.45 1.50 7.64
C ASN A 24 9.40 2.78 6.77
N GLU A 25 10.34 3.72 6.97
CA GLU A 25 10.46 4.92 6.12
C GLU A 25 10.74 4.56 4.66
N ILE A 26 11.72 3.69 4.41
CA ILE A 26 12.07 3.26 3.04
C ILE A 26 10.87 2.57 2.37
N GLN A 27 10.16 1.71 3.11
CA GLN A 27 8.96 1.06 2.59
C GLN A 27 7.86 2.08 2.24
N GLU A 28 7.61 3.03 3.13
CA GLU A 28 6.64 4.11 2.89
C GLU A 28 6.99 4.90 1.62
N GLU A 29 8.25 5.25 1.42
CA GLU A 29 8.75 5.92 0.21
C GLU A 29 8.48 5.12 -1.06
N CYS A 30 8.88 3.84 -1.09
CA CYS A 30 8.69 2.96 -2.24
C CYS A 30 7.21 2.80 -2.60
N ILE A 31 6.35 2.61 -1.59
CA ILE A 31 4.91 2.46 -1.79
C ILE A 31 4.30 3.76 -2.31
N ILE A 32 4.63 4.92 -1.73
CA ILE A 32 4.11 6.20 -2.19
C ILE A 32 4.55 6.47 -3.64
N LEU A 33 5.79 6.13 -4.00
CA LEU A 33 6.29 6.27 -5.37
C LEU A 33 5.48 5.39 -6.34
N TYR A 34 5.25 4.12 -5.99
CA TYR A 34 4.42 3.22 -6.78
C TYR A 34 2.99 3.76 -6.92
N LEU A 35 2.35 4.21 -5.84
CA LEU A 35 0.98 4.75 -5.88
C LEU A 35 0.88 5.99 -6.79
N LYS A 36 1.86 6.88 -6.73
CA LYS A 36 1.93 8.06 -7.62
C LYS A 36 2.16 7.71 -9.09
N SER A 37 2.66 6.51 -9.40
CA SER A 37 2.88 6.09 -10.79
C SER A 37 1.58 5.82 -11.56
N PHE A 38 0.47 5.55 -10.87
CA PHE A 38 -0.81 5.22 -11.50
C PHE A 38 -2.02 5.97 -10.92
N ILE A 39 -1.82 6.79 -9.88
CA ILE A 39 -2.84 7.63 -9.26
C ILE A 39 -2.43 9.10 -9.37
N GLY A 40 -3.24 9.91 -10.04
CA GLY A 40 -2.96 11.34 -10.23
C GLY A 40 -3.95 12.04 -11.15
N ASP A 41 -3.58 13.25 -11.57
CA ASP A 41 -4.43 14.10 -12.41
C ASP A 41 -4.20 13.89 -13.92
N GLY A 42 -3.23 13.04 -14.30
CA GLY A 42 -2.95 12.69 -15.69
C GLY A 42 -4.07 11.88 -16.35
N ALA A 43 -4.28 12.09 -17.64
CA ALA A 43 -5.35 11.46 -18.41
C ALA A 43 -5.20 9.92 -18.51
N GLU A 44 -3.97 9.40 -18.39
CA GLU A 44 -3.65 7.97 -18.37
C GLU A 44 -3.77 7.33 -16.97
N LEU A 45 -3.90 8.15 -15.92
CA LEU A 45 -3.88 7.71 -14.52
C LEU A 45 -5.28 7.54 -13.95
N LEU A 46 -5.41 6.75 -12.88
CA LEU A 46 -6.61 6.77 -12.06
C LEU A 46 -6.65 8.08 -11.28
N SER A 47 -7.77 8.80 -11.31
CA SER A 47 -7.95 9.86 -10.34
C SER A 47 -8.02 9.27 -8.93
N PRO A 48 -7.65 10.03 -7.87
CA PRO A 48 -7.79 9.55 -6.50
C PRO A 48 -9.22 9.12 -6.14
N TYR A 49 -10.22 9.75 -6.78
CA TYR A 49 -11.63 9.36 -6.65
C TYR A 49 -11.92 8.01 -7.30
N GLN A 50 -11.42 7.75 -8.52
CA GLN A 50 -11.56 6.45 -9.17
C GLN A 50 -10.90 5.34 -8.34
N PHE A 51 -9.69 5.58 -7.85
CA PHE A 51 -8.99 4.63 -6.98
C PHE A 51 -9.78 4.36 -5.69
N SER A 52 -10.32 5.40 -5.05
CA SER A 52 -11.18 5.30 -3.87
C SER A 52 -12.42 4.44 -4.15
N ASN A 53 -13.09 4.65 -5.29
CA ASN A 53 -14.28 3.90 -5.66
C ASN A 53 -13.99 2.43 -5.94
N ILE A 54 -12.87 2.12 -6.61
CA ILE A 54 -12.47 0.73 -6.90
C ILE A 54 -12.08 -0.01 -5.61
N THR A 55 -11.31 0.63 -4.73
CA THR A 55 -10.68 -0.05 -3.57
C THR A 55 -11.45 0.10 -2.26
N HIS A 56 -12.48 0.94 -2.24
CA HIS A 56 -13.23 1.38 -1.06
C HIS A 56 -12.34 1.99 0.05
N ILE A 57 -11.17 2.52 -0.33
CA ILE A 57 -10.32 3.33 0.55
C ILE A 57 -10.80 4.78 0.43
N LYS A 58 -11.18 5.40 1.56
CA LYS A 58 -11.73 6.76 1.58
C LYS A 58 -10.85 7.75 0.79
N TYR A 59 -11.48 8.50 -0.12
CA TYR A 59 -10.84 9.53 -0.94
C TYR A 59 -9.90 10.45 -0.14
N ASP A 60 -10.33 11.00 0.99
CA ASP A 60 -9.49 11.90 1.81
C ASP A 60 -8.23 11.20 2.33
N THR A 61 -8.33 9.90 2.64
CA THR A 61 -7.17 9.10 3.06
C THR A 61 -6.20 8.94 1.89
N VAL A 62 -6.71 8.69 0.68
CA VAL A 62 -5.89 8.58 -0.53
C VAL A 62 -5.13 9.88 -0.78
N ILE A 63 -5.84 11.01 -0.79
CA ILE A 63 -5.24 12.34 -1.01
C ILE A 63 -4.21 12.68 0.05
N ASN A 64 -4.52 12.47 1.33
CA ASN A 64 -3.63 12.84 2.42
C ASN A 64 -2.34 12.00 2.42
N VAL A 65 -2.41 10.72 2.06
CA VAL A 65 -1.23 9.86 1.89
C VAL A 65 -0.39 10.32 0.70
N LEU A 66 -1.00 10.50 -0.48
CA LEU A 66 -0.27 10.91 -1.69
C LEU A 66 0.41 12.29 -1.52
N LYS A 67 -0.23 13.21 -0.79
CA LYS A 67 0.30 14.55 -0.46
C LYS A 67 1.22 14.57 0.76
N ARG A 68 1.48 13.42 1.41
CA ARG A 68 2.28 13.30 2.63
C ARG A 68 1.82 14.19 3.79
N LYS A 69 0.52 14.44 3.86
CA LYS A 69 -0.11 15.15 5.00
C LYS A 69 -0.27 14.25 6.22
N VAL A 70 -0.25 12.94 6.01
CA VAL A 70 -0.32 11.92 7.07
C VAL A 70 0.74 10.86 6.82
N LYS A 71 1.30 10.31 7.91
CA LYS A 71 2.20 9.15 7.83
C LYS A 71 1.41 7.92 7.35
N PHE A 72 1.93 7.22 6.36
CA PHE A 72 1.30 6.02 5.82
C PHE A 72 1.74 4.79 6.62
N LYS A 73 1.03 4.52 7.71
CA LYS A 73 1.45 3.52 8.71
C LYS A 73 1.43 2.09 8.14
N SER A 74 2.27 1.20 8.68
CA SER A 74 2.44 -0.18 8.17
C SER A 74 1.13 -0.99 8.08
N TYR A 75 0.19 -0.81 9.01
CA TYR A 75 -1.13 -1.46 8.92
C TYR A 75 -1.99 -0.92 7.77
N GLN A 76 -1.88 0.36 7.43
CA GLN A 76 -2.54 0.96 6.28
C GLN A 76 -1.88 0.48 4.99
N GLN A 77 -0.54 0.41 4.93
CA GLN A 77 0.20 -0.15 3.81
C GLN A 77 -0.25 -1.59 3.51
N ARG A 78 -0.33 -2.44 4.54
CA ARG A 78 -0.84 -3.81 4.42
C ARG A 78 -2.28 -3.86 3.89
N ARG A 79 -3.17 -3.04 4.45
CA ARG A 79 -4.57 -2.96 3.99
C ARG A 79 -4.63 -2.54 2.51
N TRP A 80 -3.88 -1.52 2.11
CA TRP A 80 -3.86 -1.04 0.73
C TRP A 80 -3.32 -2.11 -0.21
N CYS A 81 -2.28 -2.85 0.18
CA CYS A 81 -1.79 -4.00 -0.58
C CYS A 81 -2.90 -5.02 -0.85
N TYR A 82 -3.65 -5.42 0.18
CA TYR A 82 -4.75 -6.38 0.03
C TYR A 82 -5.89 -5.84 -0.83
N CYS A 83 -6.29 -4.58 -0.65
CA CYS A 83 -7.29 -3.95 -1.50
C CYS A 83 -6.84 -3.91 -2.97
N ILE A 84 -5.59 -3.52 -3.24
CA ILE A 84 -5.05 -3.46 -4.60
C ILE A 84 -5.01 -4.85 -5.24
N LEU A 85 -4.56 -5.87 -4.52
CA LEU A 85 -4.54 -7.25 -5.02
C LEU A 85 -5.93 -7.82 -5.27
N TYR A 86 -6.88 -7.50 -4.40
CA TYR A 86 -8.26 -7.95 -4.51
C TYR A 86 -8.94 -7.32 -5.74
N HIS A 87 -8.67 -6.05 -6.00
CA HIS A 87 -9.22 -5.31 -7.15
C HIS A 87 -8.24 -5.22 -8.34
N TRP A 88 -7.23 -6.10 -8.40
CA TRP A 88 -6.13 -6.02 -9.35
C TRP A 88 -6.61 -5.92 -10.79
N ASP A 89 -7.47 -6.85 -11.20
CA ASP A 89 -7.94 -6.94 -12.59
C ASP A 89 -8.75 -5.70 -12.99
N THR A 90 -9.58 -5.17 -12.08
CA THR A 90 -10.31 -3.91 -12.30
C THR A 90 -9.39 -2.70 -12.46
N ILE A 91 -8.32 -2.62 -11.65
CA ILE A 91 -7.31 -1.55 -11.74
C ILE A 91 -6.60 -1.64 -13.09
N ILE A 92 -6.12 -2.83 -13.46
CA ILE A 92 -5.41 -3.08 -14.74
C ILE A 92 -6.29 -2.74 -15.93
N ASP A 93 -7.54 -3.22 -15.95
CA ASP A 93 -8.46 -2.97 -17.06
C ASP A 93 -8.77 -1.48 -17.21
N THR A 94 -8.92 -0.76 -16.08
CA THR A 94 -9.18 0.67 -16.11
C THR A 94 -7.98 1.44 -16.62
N LEU A 95 -6.77 1.14 -16.10
CA LEU A 95 -5.53 1.76 -16.56
C LEU A 95 -5.28 1.49 -18.05
N ASN A 96 -5.50 0.25 -18.51
CA ASN A 96 -5.34 -0.12 -19.90
C ASN A 96 -6.27 0.68 -20.82
N LYS A 97 -7.57 0.77 -20.48
CA LYS A 97 -8.53 1.60 -21.24
C LYS A 97 -8.10 3.05 -21.34
N LYS A 98 -7.58 3.61 -20.25
CA LYS A 98 -7.08 4.99 -20.22
C LYS A 98 -5.82 5.19 -21.06
N HIS A 99 -4.86 4.27 -21.00
CA HIS A 99 -3.67 4.33 -21.86
C HIS A 99 -4.04 4.23 -23.34
N VAL A 100 -4.95 3.32 -23.70
CA VAL A 100 -5.44 3.18 -25.07
C VAL A 100 -6.12 4.46 -25.56
N ALA A 101 -6.92 5.12 -24.73
CA ALA A 101 -7.54 6.41 -25.08
C ALA A 101 -6.50 7.51 -25.38
N GLU A 102 -5.35 7.46 -24.71
CA GLU A 102 -4.20 8.34 -24.94
C GLU A 102 -3.25 7.83 -26.04
N SER A 103 -3.64 6.81 -26.81
CA SER A 103 -2.81 6.15 -27.83
C SER A 103 -1.47 5.62 -27.29
N LYS A 104 -1.45 5.20 -26.01
CA LYS A 104 -0.30 4.60 -25.31
C LYS A 104 -0.54 3.11 -25.06
N ASN A 105 0.54 2.36 -24.87
CA ASN A 105 0.48 0.99 -24.37
C ASN A 105 0.64 0.97 -22.84
N PHE A 106 -0.15 0.16 -22.15
CA PHE A 106 0.00 -0.05 -20.72
C PHE A 106 0.99 -1.18 -20.42
N GLU A 107 2.13 -0.85 -19.80
CA GLU A 107 3.20 -1.80 -19.47
C GLU A 107 2.84 -2.67 -18.26
N LYS A 108 1.90 -3.62 -18.43
CA LYS A 108 1.37 -4.48 -17.35
C LYS A 108 2.47 -5.20 -16.55
N ASP A 109 3.46 -5.79 -17.23
CA ASP A 109 4.51 -6.58 -16.58
C ASP A 109 5.39 -5.71 -15.68
N LYS A 110 5.70 -4.49 -16.13
CA LYS A 110 6.45 -3.51 -15.34
C LYS A 110 5.62 -3.00 -14.16
N PHE A 111 4.32 -2.79 -14.36
CA PHE A 111 3.40 -2.43 -13.29
C PHE A 111 3.36 -3.50 -12.20
N GLU A 112 3.26 -4.78 -12.57
CA GLU A 112 3.30 -5.90 -11.62
C GLU A 112 4.65 -6.00 -10.91
N LYS A 113 5.76 -5.85 -11.64
CA LYS A 113 7.10 -5.83 -11.04
C LYS A 113 7.23 -4.72 -10.00
N ASN A 114 6.83 -3.50 -10.33
CA ASN A 114 6.90 -2.36 -9.42
C ASN A 114 5.99 -2.56 -8.19
N PHE A 115 4.82 -3.18 -8.36
CA PHE A 115 3.96 -3.55 -7.24
C PHE A 115 4.68 -4.51 -6.29
N ASN A 116 5.32 -5.54 -6.83
CA ASN A 116 6.04 -6.54 -6.05
C ASN A 116 7.18 -5.95 -5.25
N GLU A 117 7.94 -5.04 -5.86
CA GLU A 117 9.06 -4.37 -5.21
C GLU A 117 8.57 -3.40 -4.13
N ALA A 118 7.54 -2.60 -4.43
CA ALA A 118 7.01 -1.62 -3.50
C ALA A 118 6.31 -2.26 -2.28
N PHE A 119 5.50 -3.30 -2.51
CA PHE A 119 4.73 -3.97 -1.47
C PHE A 119 5.34 -5.30 -1.01
N TRP A 120 6.63 -5.56 -1.24
CA TRP A 120 7.21 -6.90 -1.11
C TRP A 120 6.88 -7.67 0.19
N HIS A 121 6.86 -6.98 1.34
CA HIS A 121 6.49 -7.58 2.64
C HIS A 121 5.05 -8.12 2.68
N TRP A 122 4.15 -7.46 1.97
CA TRP A 122 2.71 -7.74 2.00
C TRP A 122 2.22 -8.47 0.76
N ALA A 123 2.89 -8.28 -0.37
CA ALA A 123 2.50 -8.79 -1.68
C ALA A 123 2.42 -10.32 -1.69
N THR A 124 3.43 -11.00 -1.12
CA THR A 124 3.44 -12.47 -1.00
C THR A 124 2.23 -12.96 -0.21
N ILE A 125 2.02 -12.42 0.99
CA ILE A 125 0.89 -12.81 1.86
C ILE A 125 -0.45 -12.56 1.15
N GLY A 126 -0.59 -11.41 0.48
CA GLY A 126 -1.81 -11.08 -0.25
C GLY A 126 -2.09 -12.05 -1.42
N ARG A 127 -1.05 -12.48 -2.13
CA ARG A 127 -1.17 -13.49 -3.19
C ARG A 127 -1.56 -14.86 -2.64
N ASP A 128 -0.94 -15.30 -1.55
CA ASP A 128 -1.27 -16.57 -0.92
C ASP A 128 -2.74 -16.60 -0.48
N LEU A 129 -3.22 -15.50 0.11
CA LEU A 129 -4.64 -15.36 0.45
C LEU A 129 -5.56 -15.41 -0.77
N LYS A 130 -5.13 -14.88 -1.93
CA LYS A 130 -5.90 -14.98 -3.18
C LYS A 130 -5.98 -16.42 -3.67
N GLN A 131 -4.87 -17.17 -3.60
CA GLN A 131 -4.84 -18.59 -3.99
C GLN A 131 -5.69 -19.48 -3.08
N LEU A 132 -5.85 -19.09 -1.81
CA LEU A 132 -6.69 -19.77 -0.85
C LEU A 132 -8.15 -19.27 -0.83
N ASP A 133 -8.52 -18.39 -1.77
CA ASP A 133 -9.85 -17.74 -1.85
C ASP A 133 -10.26 -16.94 -0.59
N LYS A 134 -9.29 -16.50 0.23
CA LYS A 134 -9.50 -15.77 1.49
C LYS A 134 -9.22 -14.27 1.42
N LEU A 135 -8.71 -13.77 0.30
CA LEU A 135 -8.32 -12.36 0.18
C LEU A 135 -9.52 -11.42 0.39
N LYS A 136 -10.71 -11.80 -0.11
CA LYS A 136 -11.94 -11.03 0.08
C LYS A 136 -12.28 -10.85 1.56
N GLU A 137 -12.32 -11.94 2.32
CA GLU A 137 -12.59 -11.93 3.76
C GLU A 137 -11.60 -11.01 4.49
N LYS A 138 -10.32 -11.08 4.13
CA LYS A 138 -9.29 -10.24 4.75
C LYS A 138 -9.47 -8.75 4.43
N VAL A 139 -9.89 -8.43 3.21
CA VAL A 139 -10.23 -7.05 2.82
C VAL A 139 -11.43 -6.54 3.62
N GLU A 140 -12.49 -7.33 3.73
CA GLU A 140 -13.70 -6.97 4.51
C GLU A 140 -13.38 -6.75 6.00
N GLU A 141 -12.61 -7.66 6.61
CA GLU A 141 -12.13 -7.53 7.99
C GLU A 141 -11.33 -6.23 8.16
N MET A 142 -10.36 -5.98 7.29
CA MET A 142 -9.52 -4.79 7.35
C MET A 142 -10.30 -3.50 7.10
N GLN A 143 -11.34 -3.52 6.26
CA GLN A 143 -12.16 -2.34 5.99
C GLN A 143 -13.11 -2.03 7.17
N SER A 144 -13.71 -3.05 7.78
CA SER A 144 -14.61 -2.86 8.94
C SER A 144 -13.93 -2.16 10.11
N ASN A 145 -12.64 -2.40 10.32
CA ASN A 145 -11.82 -1.72 11.34
C ASN A 145 -11.66 -0.20 11.11
N PHE A 146 -12.03 0.33 9.94
CA PHE A 146 -11.96 1.76 9.60
C PHE A 146 -13.33 2.39 9.34
N SER A 147 -14.40 1.59 9.47
CA SER A 147 -15.76 2.10 9.54
C SER A 147 -15.95 2.82 10.89
N PRO A 148 -16.72 3.92 10.93
CA PRO A 148 -17.10 4.51 12.20
C PRO A 148 -17.76 3.43 13.06
N ARG A 149 -17.27 3.20 14.28
CA ARG A 149 -18.06 2.45 15.25
C ARG A 149 -19.27 3.32 15.53
N ASN A 150 -20.46 2.87 15.15
CA ASN A 150 -21.70 3.45 15.65
C ASN A 150 -21.58 3.42 17.18
N LYS A 151 -21.39 4.60 17.78
CA LYS A 151 -21.52 4.81 19.22
C LYS A 151 -22.96 5.18 19.48
#